data_AF-A0AB35U5R7-F1
#
_entry.id   AF-A0AB35U5R7-F1
#
_cell.length_a   1.000
_cell.length_b   1.000
_cell.length_c   1.000
_cell.angle_alpha   90.00
_cell.angle_beta   90.00
_cell.angle_gamma   90.00
#
_symmetry.space_group_name_H-M   'P 1'
#
loop_
_entity.id
_entity.type
_entity.pdbx_description
1 polymer ?
#
loop_
_entity_poly.entity_id
_entity_poly.type
_entity_poly.pdbx_seq_one_letter_code
_entity_poly.pdbx_strand_id
1 'polypeptide(L)'
;MRNNKTKHFVWLALLSAMAITLSLVESIFIGPLLFGILRIGLANIIALITIKLLGVRDMIIVNTMRVVISTLMQGTIFGSVFWISLGGVVLSSIVLIILDHFHASLLFTSILCAVAHSCGQVIIVALFYMQPGIAVLLPYLLLASIPMGIITGIIAKMVLARIHPLRKETLA
;
A
#
# COMPACT_ATOMS: atom_id res chain seq x y z
N MET A 1 28.38 1.93 20.09
CA MET A 1 28.00 1.52 18.72
C MET A 1 26.89 0.44 18.66
N ARG A 2 25.91 0.41 19.60
CA ARG A 2 24.85 -0.62 19.68
C ARG A 2 23.46 -0.16 19.17
N ASN A 3 23.36 0.97 18.48
CA ASN A 3 22.08 1.71 18.35
C ASN A 3 21.42 1.71 16.96
N ASN A 4 22.07 1.26 15.88
CA ASN A 4 21.45 1.32 14.54
C ASN A 4 20.41 0.22 14.29
N LYS A 5 20.63 -1.00 14.80
CA LYS A 5 19.67 -2.11 14.65
C LYS A 5 18.36 -1.85 15.40
N THR A 6 18.45 -1.34 16.63
CA THR A 6 17.28 -1.00 17.44
C THR A 6 16.51 0.17 16.83
N LYS A 7 17.19 1.23 16.39
CA LYS A 7 16.55 2.37 15.69
C LYS A 7 15.83 1.91 14.41
N HIS A 8 16.47 1.07 13.60
CA HIS A 8 15.87 0.51 12.39
C HIS A 8 14.60 -0.29 12.71
N PHE A 9 14.67 -1.18 13.71
CA PHE A 9 13.50 -1.94 14.16
C PHE A 9 12.35 -1.03 14.60
N VAL A 10 12.64 0.05 15.35
CA VAL A 10 11.62 1.02 15.78
C VAL A 10 10.97 1.72 14.59
N TRP A 11 11.75 2.17 13.60
CA TRP A 11 11.21 2.78 12.38
C TRP A 11 10.33 1.80 11.60
N LEU A 12 10.77 0.55 11.46
CA LEU A 12 10.02 -0.49 10.78
C LEU A 12 8.69 -0.77 11.50
N ALA A 13 8.72 -0.87 12.83
CA ALA A 13 7.54 -1.09 13.65
C ALA A 13 6.55 0.08 13.57
N LEU A 14 7.04 1.33 13.61
CA LEU A 14 6.21 2.53 13.47
C LEU A 14 5.55 2.60 12.09
N LEU A 15 6.31 2.40 11.01
CA LEU A 15 5.75 2.39 9.66
C LEU A 15 4.75 1.24 9.49
N SER A 16 5.04 0.06 10.03
CA SER A 16 4.09 -1.07 10.04
C SER A 16 2.80 -0.70 10.76
N ALA A 17 2.88 -0.13 11.96
CA ALA A 17 1.71 0.30 12.73
C ALA A 17 0.88 1.34 11.96
N MET A 18 1.52 2.34 11.35
CA MET A 18 0.83 3.34 10.52
C MET A 18 0.14 2.69 9.31
N ALA A 19 0.80 1.76 8.64
CA ALA A 19 0.23 1.04 7.50
C ALA A 19 -0.99 0.19 7.89
N ILE A 20 -0.92 -0.50 9.04
CA ILE A 20 -2.03 -1.28 9.59
C ILE A 20 -3.20 -0.35 9.93
N THR A 21 -2.96 0.73 10.66
CA THR A 21 -3.99 1.69 11.06
C THR A 21 -4.68 2.31 9.85
N LEU A 22 -3.92 2.80 8.87
CA LEU A 22 -4.50 3.34 7.64
C LEU A 22 -5.30 2.29 6.86
N SER A 23 -4.83 1.04 6.81
CA SER A 23 -5.56 -0.06 6.16
C SER A 23 -6.87 -0.39 6.88
N LEU A 24 -6.91 -0.30 8.22
CA LEU A 24 -8.12 -0.50 9.01
C LEU A 24 -9.11 0.65 8.85
N VAL A 25 -8.64 1.90 8.94
CA VAL A 25 -9.46 3.09 8.66
C VAL A 25 -10.07 2.98 7.28
N GLU A 26 -9.29 2.60 6.29
CA GLU A 26 -9.79 2.39 4.95
C GLU A 26 -10.85 1.30 4.87
N SER A 27 -10.61 0.15 5.52
CA SER A 27 -11.57 -0.97 5.52
C SER A 27 -12.89 -0.60 6.21
N ILE A 28 -12.84 0.18 7.29
CA ILE A 28 -14.01 0.56 8.10
C ILE A 28 -14.83 1.67 7.41
N PHE A 29 -14.17 2.73 6.95
CA PHE A 29 -14.87 3.92 6.45
C PHE A 29 -15.21 3.84 4.96
N ILE A 30 -14.34 3.23 4.16
CA ILE A 30 -14.44 3.26 2.69
C ILE A 30 -15.07 1.97 2.16
N GLY A 31 -14.88 0.85 2.87
CA GLY A 31 -15.51 -0.44 2.54
C GLY A 31 -17.02 -0.31 2.29
N PRO A 32 -17.82 0.28 3.19
CA PRO A 32 -19.26 0.40 3.01
C PRO A 32 -19.68 1.38 1.89
N LEU A 33 -18.85 2.38 1.59
CA LEU A 33 -19.21 3.50 0.70
C LEU A 33 -19.20 3.10 -0.79
N LEU A 34 -18.47 2.05 -1.15
CA LEU A 34 -18.26 1.61 -2.54
C LEU A 34 -18.63 0.12 -2.71
N PHE A 35 -19.72 -0.30 -2.07
CA PHE A 35 -20.23 -1.69 -2.10
C PHE A 35 -19.20 -2.76 -1.66
N GLY A 36 -18.19 -2.39 -0.87
CA GLY A 36 -17.09 -3.28 -0.47
C GLY A 36 -16.04 -3.53 -1.55
N ILE A 37 -16.19 -2.93 -2.74
CA ILE A 37 -15.38 -3.23 -3.92
C ILE A 37 -14.09 -2.41 -3.95
N LEU A 38 -14.11 -1.18 -3.41
CA LEU A 38 -13.00 -0.24 -3.57
C LEU A 38 -12.30 0.07 -2.25
N ARG A 39 -11.03 -0.31 -2.22
CA ARG A 39 -10.05 0.19 -1.27
C ARG A 39 -9.25 1.29 -1.98
N ILE A 40 -9.33 2.51 -1.45
CA ILE A 40 -8.69 3.74 -1.94
C ILE A 40 -7.14 3.64 -1.93
N GLY A 41 -6.55 2.68 -1.23
CA GLY A 41 -5.11 2.47 -1.18
C GLY A 41 -4.40 3.49 -0.30
N LEU A 42 -5.04 3.99 0.76
CA LEU A 42 -4.46 4.97 1.70
C LEU A 42 -3.16 4.45 2.30
N ALA A 43 -3.14 3.18 2.71
CA ALA A 43 -1.93 2.62 3.29
C ALA A 43 -0.81 2.35 2.26
N ASN A 44 -1.04 2.56 0.94
CA ASN A 44 0.04 2.58 -0.05
C ASN A 44 0.95 3.82 0.08
N ILE A 45 0.47 4.89 0.72
CA ILE A 45 1.31 6.03 1.11
C ILE A 45 2.50 5.54 1.95
N ILE A 46 2.25 4.63 2.90
CA ILE A 46 3.30 4.10 3.77
C ILE A 46 4.25 3.19 3.00
N ALA A 47 3.76 2.42 2.02
CA ALA A 47 4.63 1.63 1.15
C ALA A 47 5.62 2.51 0.38
N LEU A 48 5.13 3.61 -0.23
CA LEU A 48 5.94 4.60 -0.95
C LEU A 48 6.97 5.28 -0.02
N ILE A 49 6.59 5.61 1.20
CA ILE A 49 7.50 6.19 2.19
C ILE A 49 8.55 5.15 2.61
N THR A 50 8.14 3.92 2.89
CA THR A 50 9.01 2.86 3.41
C THR A 50 10.08 2.49 2.39
N ILE A 51 9.72 2.31 1.11
CA ILE A 51 10.72 1.98 0.08
C ILE A 51 11.76 3.10 -0.08
N LYS A 52 11.37 4.38 0.06
CA LYS A 52 12.30 5.51 -0.03
C LYS A 52 13.16 5.73 1.22
N LEU A 53 12.67 5.34 2.40
CA LEU A 53 13.38 5.52 3.67
C LEU A 53 14.25 4.32 4.06
N LEU A 54 13.70 3.11 3.95
CA LEU A 54 14.28 1.86 4.47
C LEU A 54 14.62 0.85 3.37
N GLY A 55 14.05 1.01 2.17
CA GLY A 55 14.33 0.17 1.01
C GLY A 55 13.29 -0.92 0.77
N VAL A 56 13.55 -1.73 -0.26
CA VAL A 56 12.61 -2.74 -0.78
C VAL A 56 12.27 -3.83 0.25
N ARG A 57 13.28 -4.35 0.98
CA ARG A 57 13.08 -5.44 1.94
C ARG A 57 12.10 -5.04 3.05
N ASP A 58 12.29 -3.85 3.61
CA ASP A 58 11.45 -3.35 4.69
C ASP A 58 10.05 -2.98 4.22
N MET A 59 9.92 -2.44 3.00
CA MET A 59 8.63 -2.20 2.37
C MET A 59 7.81 -3.50 2.25
N ILE A 60 8.42 -4.61 1.82
CA ILE A 60 7.73 -5.90 1.73
C ILE A 60 7.26 -6.36 3.11
N ILE A 61 8.09 -6.20 4.15
CA ILE A 61 7.72 -6.55 5.54
C ILE A 61 6.50 -5.72 5.98
N VAL A 62 6.55 -4.40 5.82
CA VAL A 62 5.44 -3.49 6.17
C VAL A 62 4.16 -3.86 5.42
N ASN A 63 4.25 -4.13 4.11
CA ASN A 63 3.10 -4.50 3.29
C ASN A 63 2.54 -5.89 3.63
N THR A 64 3.39 -6.82 4.05
CA THR A 64 2.92 -8.14 4.50
C THR A 64 2.23 -8.01 5.86
N MET A 65 2.86 -7.30 6.80
CA MET A 65 2.32 -7.06 8.14
C MET A 65 0.98 -6.34 8.10
N ARG A 66 0.83 -5.31 7.25
CA ARG A 66 -0.48 -4.63 7.12
C ARG A 66 -1.57 -5.56 6.64
N VAL A 67 -1.33 -6.44 5.68
CA VAL A 67 -2.37 -7.34 5.16
C VAL A 67 -2.75 -8.37 6.22
N VAL A 68 -1.75 -9.03 6.82
CA VAL A 68 -1.98 -10.08 7.81
C VAL A 68 -2.68 -9.52 9.06
N ILE A 69 -2.13 -8.45 9.64
CA ILE A 69 -2.66 -7.90 10.90
C ILE A 69 -3.99 -7.19 10.67
N SER A 70 -4.15 -6.41 9.58
CA SER A 70 -5.42 -5.72 9.31
C SER A 70 -6.57 -6.69 9.09
N THR A 71 -6.34 -7.81 8.41
CA THR A 71 -7.38 -8.83 8.16
C THR A 71 -7.64 -9.70 9.37
N LEU A 72 -6.60 -9.99 10.17
CA LEU A 72 -6.75 -10.64 11.47
C LEU A 72 -7.63 -9.82 12.42
N MET A 73 -7.38 -8.51 12.52
CA MET A 73 -8.19 -7.60 13.35
C MET A 73 -9.64 -7.47 12.86
N GLN A 74 -9.87 -7.64 11.56
CA GLN A 74 -11.22 -7.69 10.98
C GLN A 74 -11.90 -9.06 11.16
N GLY A 75 -11.21 -10.08 11.67
CA GLY A 75 -11.73 -11.44 11.79
C GLY A 75 -11.90 -12.17 10.44
N THR A 76 -11.25 -11.69 9.38
CA THR A 76 -11.39 -12.20 8.00
C THR A 76 -10.11 -12.84 7.46
N ILE A 77 -9.21 -13.27 8.35
CA ILE A 77 -7.96 -13.93 7.96
C ILE A 77 -8.26 -15.19 7.14
N PHE A 78 -7.54 -15.37 6.04
CA PHE A 78 -7.76 -16.42 5.03
C PHE A 78 -9.12 -16.40 4.30
N GLY A 79 -9.98 -15.41 4.57
CA GLY A 79 -11.23 -15.17 3.84
C GLY A 79 -11.02 -14.37 2.54
N SER A 80 -12.11 -14.05 1.86
CA SER A 80 -12.08 -13.28 0.59
C SER A 80 -11.33 -11.95 0.73
N VAL A 81 -11.58 -11.22 1.82
CA VAL A 81 -10.95 -9.92 2.11
C VAL A 81 -9.43 -10.02 2.21
N PHE A 82 -8.92 -11.11 2.79
CA PHE A 82 -7.48 -11.36 2.88
C PHE A 82 -6.87 -11.54 1.50
N TRP A 83 -7.45 -12.43 0.68
CA TRP A 83 -6.95 -12.71 -0.66
C TRP A 83 -7.01 -11.48 -1.57
N ILE A 84 -8.12 -10.73 -1.53
CA ILE A 84 -8.29 -9.50 -2.31
C ILE A 84 -7.22 -8.47 -1.91
N SER A 85 -7.01 -8.27 -0.61
CA SER A 85 -5.98 -7.36 -0.11
C SER A 85 -4.58 -7.80 -0.53
N LEU A 86 -4.30 -9.11 -0.46
CA LEU A 86 -3.01 -9.67 -0.81
C LEU A 86 -2.71 -9.49 -2.30
N GLY A 87 -3.68 -9.78 -3.19
CA GLY A 87 -3.52 -9.61 -4.63
C GLY A 87 -3.20 -8.17 -5.03
N GLY A 88 -3.93 -7.20 -4.47
CA GLY A 88 -3.65 -5.77 -4.71
C GLY A 88 -2.28 -5.34 -4.19
N VAL A 89 -1.92 -5.77 -2.98
CA VAL A 89 -0.62 -5.43 -2.37
C VAL A 89 0.55 -6.07 -3.11
N VAL A 90 0.43 -7.31 -3.56
CA VAL A 90 1.47 -8.00 -4.34
C VAL A 90 1.71 -7.29 -5.66
N LEU A 91 0.65 -7.04 -6.45
CA LEU A 91 0.78 -6.39 -7.75
C LEU A 91 1.31 -4.95 -7.63
N SER A 92 0.81 -4.17 -6.68
CA SER A 92 1.33 -2.82 -6.44
C SER A 92 2.77 -2.83 -5.94
N SER A 93 3.17 -3.78 -5.09
CA SER A 93 4.55 -3.90 -4.63
C SER A 93 5.52 -4.23 -5.77
N ILE A 94 5.11 -5.10 -6.71
CA ILE A 94 5.93 -5.41 -7.90
C ILE A 94 6.15 -4.15 -8.74
N VAL A 95 5.07 -3.41 -9.04
CA VAL A 95 5.15 -2.17 -9.80
C VAL A 95 6.01 -1.12 -9.08
N LEU A 96 5.87 -1.03 -7.77
CA LEU A 96 6.65 -0.11 -6.94
C LEU A 96 8.15 -0.43 -7.02
N ILE A 97 8.54 -1.71 -6.91
CA ILE A 97 9.94 -2.16 -7.00
C ILE A 97 10.53 -1.84 -8.36
N ILE A 98 9.79 -2.12 -9.44
CA ILE A 98 10.24 -1.86 -10.81
C ILE A 98 10.47 -0.36 -11.01
N LEU A 99 9.49 0.47 -10.64
CA LEU A 99 9.57 1.92 -10.85
C LEU A 99 10.59 2.61 -9.94
N ASP A 100 10.84 2.07 -8.75
CA ASP A 100 11.91 2.53 -7.87
C ASP A 100 13.29 2.26 -8.48
N HIS A 101 13.47 1.07 -9.09
CA HIS A 101 14.69 0.70 -9.80
C HIS A 101 14.98 1.63 -10.99
N PHE A 102 13.96 2.02 -11.76
CA PHE A 102 14.09 2.99 -12.86
C PHE A 102 14.14 4.46 -12.41
N HIS A 103 14.16 4.73 -11.10
CA HIS A 103 14.17 6.09 -10.54
C HIS A 103 13.05 6.99 -11.09
N ALA A 104 11.88 6.40 -11.35
CA ALA A 104 10.73 7.14 -11.85
C ALA A 104 10.25 8.20 -10.84
N SER A 105 9.55 9.22 -11.36
CA SER A 105 8.96 10.27 -10.52
C SER A 105 8.01 9.66 -9.49
N LEU A 106 8.11 10.11 -8.23
CA LEU A 106 7.28 9.60 -7.13
C LEU A 106 5.78 9.70 -7.43
N LEU A 107 5.36 10.75 -8.14
CA LEU A 107 3.96 10.94 -8.54
C LEU A 107 3.51 9.88 -9.54
N PHE A 108 4.33 9.62 -10.56
CA PHE A 108 4.06 8.60 -11.58
C PHE A 108 4.04 7.20 -10.96
N THR A 109 5.02 6.92 -10.09
CA THR A 109 5.08 5.67 -9.33
C THR A 109 3.82 5.46 -8.50
N SER A 110 3.32 6.49 -7.83
CA SER A 110 2.11 6.41 -7.03
C SER A 110 0.86 6.10 -7.86
N ILE A 111 0.70 6.75 -9.02
CA ILE A 111 -0.43 6.50 -9.93
C ILE A 111 -0.42 5.06 -10.43
N LEU A 112 0.73 4.59 -10.93
CA LEU A 112 0.86 3.22 -11.41
C LEU A 112 0.68 2.18 -10.28
N CYS A 113 1.15 2.47 -9.06
CA CYS A 113 0.91 1.61 -7.91
C CYS A 113 -0.59 1.54 -7.56
N ALA A 114 -1.32 2.66 -7.60
CA ALA A 114 -2.75 2.67 -7.35
C ALA A 114 -3.54 1.86 -8.41
N VAL A 115 -3.19 2.05 -9.69
CA VAL A 115 -3.75 1.28 -10.81
C VAL A 115 -3.48 -0.22 -10.64
N ALA A 116 -2.24 -0.60 -10.38
CA ALA A 116 -1.84 -1.99 -10.21
C ALA A 116 -2.50 -2.65 -8.98
N HIS A 117 -2.66 -1.88 -7.89
CA HIS A 117 -3.36 -2.33 -6.69
C HIS A 117 -4.81 -2.69 -7.01
N SER A 118 -5.54 -1.80 -7.69
CA SER A 118 -6.93 -2.03 -8.09
C SER A 118 -7.07 -3.19 -9.06
N CYS A 119 -6.16 -3.33 -10.03
CA CYS A 119 -6.11 -4.50 -10.92
C CYS A 119 -5.97 -5.80 -10.11
N GLY A 120 -5.05 -5.84 -9.15
CA GLY A 120 -4.84 -7.03 -8.33
C GLY A 120 -6.04 -7.41 -7.47
N GLN A 121 -6.76 -6.41 -6.95
CA GLN A 121 -8.00 -6.67 -6.24
C GLN A 121 -9.06 -7.29 -7.15
N VAL A 122 -9.30 -6.71 -8.33
CA VAL A 122 -10.30 -7.22 -9.27
C VAL A 122 -9.97 -8.62 -9.76
N ILE A 123 -8.70 -8.91 -10.05
CA ILE A 123 -8.27 -10.25 -10.46
C ILE A 123 -8.66 -11.27 -9.38
N ILE A 124 -8.35 -10.98 -8.12
CA ILE A 124 -8.70 -11.89 -7.04
C ILE A 124 -10.20 -11.96 -6.81
N VAL A 125 -10.94 -10.86 -6.90
CA VAL A 125 -12.41 -10.88 -6.79
C VAL A 125 -13.02 -11.77 -7.89
N ALA A 126 -12.59 -11.60 -9.14
CA ALA A 126 -13.09 -12.39 -10.26
C ALA A 126 -12.81 -13.90 -10.08
N LEU A 127 -11.62 -14.25 -9.59
CA LEU A 127 -11.23 -15.63 -9.31
C LEU A 127 -11.96 -16.20 -8.07
N PHE A 128 -12.03 -15.45 -6.97
CA PHE A 128 -12.58 -15.95 -5.71
C PHE A 128 -14.10 -16.16 -5.78
N TYR A 129 -14.81 -15.26 -6.47
CA TYR A 129 -16.27 -15.35 -6.64
C TYR A 129 -16.70 -16.07 -7.93
N MET A 130 -15.74 -16.58 -8.72
CA MET A 130 -15.99 -17.27 -10.00
C MET A 130 -16.88 -16.44 -10.96
N GLN A 131 -16.75 -15.11 -10.90
CA GLN A 131 -17.60 -14.18 -11.63
C GLN A 131 -16.74 -13.22 -12.46
N PRO A 132 -16.31 -13.64 -13.68
CA PRO A 132 -15.43 -12.82 -14.51
C PRO A 132 -16.10 -11.51 -14.98
N GLY A 133 -17.43 -11.43 -14.94
CA GLY A 133 -18.20 -10.22 -15.28
C GLY A 133 -17.85 -8.99 -14.42
N ILE A 134 -17.25 -9.20 -13.24
CA ILE A 134 -16.74 -8.11 -12.39
C ILE A 134 -15.64 -7.30 -13.09
N ALA A 135 -14.92 -7.88 -14.06
CA ALA A 135 -13.92 -7.18 -14.86
C ALA A 135 -14.50 -5.99 -15.66
N VAL A 136 -15.81 -5.96 -15.90
CA VAL A 136 -16.48 -4.80 -16.53
C VAL A 136 -16.38 -3.53 -15.67
N LEU A 137 -16.19 -3.67 -14.35
CA LEU A 137 -15.96 -2.55 -13.44
C LEU A 137 -14.54 -2.00 -13.53
N LEU A 138 -13.59 -2.77 -14.06
CA LEU A 138 -12.17 -2.43 -14.07
C LEU A 138 -11.87 -1.05 -14.71
N PRO A 139 -12.46 -0.64 -15.86
CA PRO A 139 -12.26 0.70 -16.40
C PRO A 139 -12.67 1.82 -15.43
N TYR A 140 -13.80 1.65 -14.73
CA TYR A 140 -14.27 2.61 -13.73
C TYR A 140 -13.34 2.66 -12.52
N LEU A 141 -12.86 1.50 -12.07
CA LEU A 141 -11.90 1.39 -10.97
C LEU A 141 -10.55 2.03 -11.32
N LEU A 142 -10.08 1.86 -12.55
CA LEU A 142 -8.85 2.49 -13.03
C LEU A 142 -8.98 4.01 -13.08
N LEU A 143 -10.09 4.53 -13.59
CA LEU A 143 -10.37 5.96 -13.59
C LEU A 143 -10.42 6.54 -12.17
N ALA A 144 -11.00 5.81 -11.20
CA ALA A 144 -11.00 6.21 -9.79
C ALA A 144 -9.61 6.10 -9.12
N SER A 145 -8.76 5.19 -9.60
CA SER A 145 -7.41 4.97 -9.05
C SER A 145 -6.44 6.10 -9.39
N ILE A 146 -6.62 6.78 -10.52
CA ILE A 146 -5.76 7.89 -10.95
C ILE A 146 -5.77 9.08 -9.98
N PRO A 147 -6.92 9.71 -9.66
CA PRO A 147 -6.96 10.83 -8.73
C PRO A 147 -6.44 10.41 -7.36
N MET A 148 -6.73 9.17 -6.93
CA MET A 148 -6.22 8.69 -5.67
C MET A 148 -4.71 8.46 -5.68
N GLY A 149 -4.16 7.94 -6.78
CA GLY A 149 -2.72 7.84 -7.02
C GLY A 149 -2.02 9.19 -6.96
N ILE A 150 -2.65 10.24 -7.48
CA ILE A 150 -2.15 11.62 -7.40
C ILE A 150 -2.14 12.09 -5.94
N ILE A 151 -3.27 11.95 -5.23
CA ILE A 151 -3.40 12.37 -3.82
C ILE A 151 -2.35 11.67 -2.95
N THR A 152 -2.28 10.34 -3.02
CA THR A 152 -1.32 9.53 -2.26
C THR A 152 0.13 9.90 -2.61
N GLY A 153 0.41 10.19 -3.88
CA GLY A 153 1.74 10.59 -4.34
C GLY A 153 2.16 11.97 -3.83
N ILE A 154 1.24 12.94 -3.83
CA ILE A 154 1.48 14.28 -3.26
C ILE A 154 1.73 14.18 -1.76
N ILE A 155 0.89 13.44 -1.03
CA ILE A 155 1.05 13.24 0.42
C ILE A 155 2.39 12.58 0.71
N ALA A 156 2.74 11.50 0.01
CA ALA A 156 4.04 10.84 0.18
C ALA A 156 5.21 11.80 -0.10
N LYS A 157 5.12 12.65 -1.14
CA LYS A 157 6.12 13.67 -1.45
C LYS A 157 6.28 14.70 -0.33
N MET A 158 5.17 15.22 0.20
CA MET A 158 5.17 16.20 1.29
C MET A 158 5.77 15.61 2.56
N VAL A 159 5.41 14.36 2.89
CA VAL A 159 5.93 13.65 4.06
C VAL A 159 7.42 13.39 3.91
N LEU A 160 7.87 12.88 2.76
CA LEU A 160 9.29 12.65 2.50
C LEU A 160 10.11 13.94 2.55
N ALA A 161 9.59 15.05 2.03
CA ALA A 161 10.26 16.35 2.10
C ALA A 161 10.47 16.84 3.55
N ARG A 162 9.53 16.52 4.46
CA ARG A 162 9.62 16.89 5.88
C ARG A 162 10.45 15.92 6.72
N ILE A 163 10.52 14.65 6.33
CA ILE A 163 11.28 13.61 7.05
C ILE A 163 12.75 13.56 6.60
N HIS A 164 13.06 14.01 5.37
CA HIS A 164 14.44 13.98 4.84
C HIS A 164 15.52 14.60 5.76
N PRO A 165 15.26 15.71 6.49
CA PRO A 165 16.21 16.27 7.45
C PRO A 165 16.58 15.33 8.60
N LEU A 166 15.64 14.48 9.05
CA LEU A 166 15.83 13.59 10.21
C LEU A 166 16.67 12.35 9.87
N ARG A 167 16.74 11.97 8.58
CA ARG A 167 17.52 10.80 8.12
C ARG A 167 19.03 11.04 8.20
N LYS A 168 19.51 12.25 7.85
CA LYS A 168 20.95 12.57 7.87
C LYS A 168 21.54 12.54 9.29
N GLU A 169 20.77 12.89 10.30
CA GLU A 169 21.23 12.90 11.70
C GLU A 169 21.12 11.54 12.41
N THR A 170 20.25 10.65 11.93
CA THR A 170 19.90 9.44 12.71
C THR A 170 20.60 8.16 12.22
N LEU A 171 21.06 8.13 10.97
CA LEU A 171 21.69 6.97 10.31
C LEU A 171 23.14 7.21 9.81
N ALA A 172 23.69 8.42 10.00
CA ALA A 172 25.13 8.68 9.92
C ALA A 172 25.79 8.38 11.28
#